data_AF-A0A3D4X145-F1
#
_entry.id   AF-A0A3D4X145-F1
#
_cell.length_a   1.000
_cell.length_b   1.000
_cell.length_c   1.000
_cell.angle_alpha   90.00
_cell.angle_beta   90.00
_cell.angle_gamma   90.00
#
_symmetry.space_group_name_H-M   'P 1'
#
loop_
_entity.id
_entity.type
_entity.pdbx_description
1 polymer ?
#
loop_
_entity_poly.entity_id
_entity_poly.type
_entity_poly.pdbx_seq_one_letter_code
_entity_poly.pdbx_strand_id
1 'polypeptide(L)'
;MAMQARFVETARKAGATAPSSTLSAVAAELLARWSEPHRRYHNVTHLTAVLDEVEHEPVAALAAWGHDAIYDPRSSVNEERSALLTTGLLWRCGLPSATIQEISRLVLLTAGHASEEHDQNGAVLADADLAILASPWPQYQSYVDAVRAEYAHVPDELWRIGRPAVLRNLLDLPTLYRLHPEREQPARANIARELANF
;
A
#
# COMPACT_ATOMS: atom_id res chain seq x y z
N MET A 1 18.47 -9.08 2.39
CA MET A 1 19.44 -8.13 2.98
C MET A 1 19.19 -6.70 2.51
N ALA A 2 19.08 -6.42 1.20
CA ALA A 2 18.85 -5.05 0.70
C ALA A 2 17.59 -4.37 1.28
N MET A 3 16.43 -5.05 1.26
CA MET A 3 15.18 -4.50 1.81
C MET A 3 15.23 -4.22 3.32
N GLN A 4 15.92 -5.05 4.10
CA GLN A 4 16.11 -4.77 5.54
C GLN A 4 17.00 -3.54 5.75
N ALA A 5 18.09 -3.40 4.98
CA ALA A 5 18.94 -2.22 5.03
C ALA A 5 18.17 -0.94 4.66
N ARG A 6 17.33 -1.02 3.61
CA ARG A 6 16.42 0.07 3.22
C ARG A 6 15.52 0.50 4.38
N PHE A 7 14.85 -0.45 5.04
CA PHE A 7 14.03 -0.13 6.22
C PHE A 7 14.84 0.54 7.33
N VAL A 8 16.02 0.01 7.65
CA VAL A 8 16.89 0.57 8.70
C VAL A 8 17.24 2.02 8.37
N GLU A 9 17.63 2.32 7.13
CA GLU A 9 17.95 3.67 6.68
C GLU A 9 16.73 4.61 6.77
N THR A 10 15.58 4.20 6.23
CA THR A 10 14.33 4.96 6.29
C THR A 10 13.92 5.24 7.74
N ALA A 11 13.99 4.23 8.61
CA ALA A 11 13.66 4.38 10.02
C ALA A 11 14.56 5.41 10.72
N ARG A 12 15.86 5.40 10.42
CA ARG A 12 16.81 6.41 10.94
C ARG A 12 16.46 7.82 10.46
N LYS A 13 16.17 7.99 9.17
CA LYS A 13 15.72 9.29 8.62
C LYS A 13 14.43 9.78 9.27
N ALA A 14 13.55 8.87 9.68
CA ALA A 14 12.32 9.17 10.42
C ALA A 14 12.52 9.38 11.94
N GLY A 15 13.76 9.31 12.45
CA GLY A 15 14.07 9.57 13.86
C GLY A 15 14.12 8.33 14.77
N ALA A 16 14.22 7.12 14.22
CA ALA A 16 14.37 5.91 15.03
C ALA A 16 15.67 5.91 15.86
N THR A 17 15.56 5.60 17.14
CA THR A 17 16.68 5.62 18.10
C THR A 17 17.14 4.23 18.55
N ALA A 18 16.34 3.17 18.34
CA ALA A 18 16.68 1.81 18.75
C ALA A 18 17.95 1.28 18.03
N PRO A 19 18.63 0.25 18.56
CA PRO A 19 19.77 -0.38 17.88
C PRO A 19 19.42 -0.91 16.49
N SER A 20 20.38 -0.94 15.56
CA SER A 20 20.13 -1.42 14.19
C SER A 20 19.71 -2.89 14.14
N SER A 21 20.09 -3.71 15.12
CA SER A 21 19.57 -5.08 15.27
C SER A 21 18.06 -5.13 15.51
N THR A 22 17.52 -4.20 16.31
CA THR A 22 16.07 -4.05 16.53
C THR A 22 15.37 -3.61 15.25
N LEU A 23 15.93 -2.64 14.54
CA LEU A 23 15.37 -2.16 13.27
C LEU A 23 15.36 -3.28 12.21
N SER A 24 16.45 -4.04 12.09
CA SER A 24 16.52 -5.19 11.19
C SER A 24 15.54 -6.30 11.56
N ALA A 25 15.29 -6.54 12.85
CA ALA A 25 14.30 -7.52 13.30
C ALA A 25 12.87 -7.09 12.94
N VAL A 26 12.53 -5.81 13.10
CA VAL A 26 11.23 -5.26 12.66
C VAL A 26 11.08 -5.36 11.14
N ALA A 27 12.13 -5.00 10.38
CA ALA A 27 12.11 -5.16 8.92
C ALA A 27 11.90 -6.62 8.50
N ALA A 28 12.56 -7.58 9.18
CA ALA A 28 12.38 -8.99 8.92
C ALA A 28 10.94 -9.46 9.21
N GLU A 29 10.34 -8.98 10.29
CA GLU A 29 8.95 -9.29 10.66
C GLU A 29 7.96 -8.78 9.60
N LEU A 30 8.11 -7.54 9.14
CA LEU A 30 7.30 -6.98 8.06
C LEU A 30 7.50 -7.77 6.75
N LEU A 31 8.74 -8.05 6.35
CA LEU A 31 9.02 -8.83 5.15
C LEU A 31 8.42 -10.23 5.20
N ALA A 32 8.42 -10.88 6.37
CA ALA A 32 7.78 -12.19 6.53
C ALA A 32 6.28 -12.13 6.22
N ARG A 33 5.60 -11.06 6.65
CA ARG A 33 4.17 -10.83 6.36
C ARG A 33 3.94 -10.56 4.88
N TRP A 34 4.72 -9.67 4.28
CA TRP A 34 4.68 -9.40 2.83
C TRP A 34 5.04 -10.62 1.96
N SER A 35 5.64 -11.66 2.55
CA SER A 35 6.03 -12.91 1.89
C SER A 35 5.07 -14.07 2.19
N GLU A 36 3.92 -13.82 2.82
CA GLU A 36 2.94 -14.87 3.11
C GLU A 36 2.47 -15.55 1.80
N PRO A 37 2.36 -16.89 1.78
CA PRO A 37 2.23 -17.66 0.54
C PRO A 37 0.90 -17.45 -0.21
N HIS A 38 -0.11 -16.90 0.45
CA HIS A 38 -1.41 -16.59 -0.17
C HIS A 38 -1.39 -15.29 -0.98
N ARG A 39 -0.40 -14.42 -0.78
CA ARG A 39 -0.27 -13.15 -1.50
C ARG A 39 0.17 -13.40 -2.94
N ARG A 40 -0.42 -12.68 -3.89
CA ARG A 40 -0.12 -12.74 -5.33
C ARG A 40 0.18 -11.38 -5.90
N TYR A 41 -0.61 -10.37 -5.54
CA TYR A 41 -0.34 -8.98 -5.87
C TYR A 41 0.26 -8.23 -4.67
N HIS A 42 -0.39 -8.31 -3.50
CA HIS A 42 -0.01 -7.54 -2.30
C HIS A 42 1.16 -8.21 -1.57
N ASN A 43 2.30 -8.32 -2.25
CA ASN A 43 3.53 -8.99 -1.79
C ASN A 43 4.75 -8.05 -1.85
N VAL A 44 5.95 -8.60 -1.58
CA VAL A 44 7.21 -7.84 -1.57
C VAL A 44 7.48 -7.08 -2.89
N THR A 45 7.01 -7.58 -4.04
CA THR A 45 7.17 -6.88 -5.33
C THR A 45 6.35 -5.59 -5.34
N HIS A 46 5.08 -5.65 -4.92
CA HIS A 46 4.24 -4.46 -4.78
C HIS A 46 4.82 -3.49 -3.75
N LEU A 47 5.20 -3.98 -2.56
CA LEU A 47 5.86 -3.16 -1.55
C LEU A 47 7.10 -2.42 -2.10
N THR A 48 7.93 -3.12 -2.89
CA THR A 48 9.13 -2.52 -3.48
C THR A 48 8.75 -1.41 -4.46
N ALA A 49 7.75 -1.63 -5.33
CA ALA A 49 7.28 -0.62 -6.26
C ALA A 49 6.75 0.63 -5.56
N VAL A 50 5.95 0.48 -4.49
CA VAL A 50 5.47 1.63 -3.70
C VAL A 50 6.63 2.35 -3.03
N LEU A 51 7.58 1.62 -2.43
CA LEU A 51 8.74 2.22 -1.77
C LEU A 51 9.64 3.00 -2.73
N ASP A 52 9.75 2.57 -3.98
CA ASP A 52 10.54 3.25 -5.02
C ASP A 52 9.95 4.62 -5.37
N GLU A 53 8.63 4.78 -5.29
CA GLU A 53 7.94 6.06 -5.53
C GLU A 53 8.04 7.02 -4.33
N VAL A 54 8.25 6.51 -3.12
CA VAL A 54 8.26 7.31 -1.86
C VAL A 54 9.63 7.39 -1.19
N GLU A 55 10.72 7.08 -1.91
CA GLU A 55 12.05 6.88 -1.31
C GLU A 55 12.62 8.10 -0.56
N HIS A 56 12.20 9.31 -0.93
CA HIS A 56 12.64 10.56 -0.33
C HIS A 56 11.77 11.01 0.86
N GLU A 57 10.64 10.34 1.09
CA GLU A 57 9.67 10.69 2.11
C GLU A 57 9.65 9.62 3.21
N PRO A 58 10.52 9.73 4.25
CA PRO A 58 10.75 8.63 5.19
C PRO A 58 9.50 8.24 5.99
N VAL A 59 8.59 9.20 6.23
CA VAL A 59 7.30 8.95 6.88
C VAL A 59 6.37 8.14 5.97
N ALA A 60 6.18 8.57 4.72
CA ALA A 60 5.38 7.84 3.74
C ALA A 60 5.97 6.45 3.43
N ALA A 61 7.29 6.33 3.34
CA ALA A 61 7.97 5.05 3.16
C ALA A 61 7.70 4.08 4.32
N LEU A 62 7.75 4.52 5.58
CA LEU A 62 7.40 3.66 6.72
C LEU A 62 5.91 3.31 6.76
N ALA A 63 5.02 4.19 6.26
CA ALA A 63 3.61 3.85 6.07
C ALA A 63 3.44 2.80 4.96
N ALA A 64 4.16 2.91 3.83
CA ALA A 64 4.17 1.91 2.77
C ALA A 64 4.61 0.52 3.27
N TRP A 65 5.62 0.46 4.15
CA TRP A 65 6.02 -0.79 4.83
C TRP A 65 4.88 -1.44 5.62
N GLY A 66 3.98 -0.62 6.18
CA GLY A 66 2.91 -1.03 7.07
C GLY A 66 1.56 -1.26 6.43
N HIS A 67 1.24 -0.62 5.29
CA HIS A 67 -0.14 -0.44 4.84
C HIS A 67 -0.91 -1.77 4.65
N ASP A 68 -0.29 -2.75 4.01
CA ASP A 68 -0.81 -4.11 3.82
C ASP A 68 -0.03 -5.18 4.61
N ALA A 69 0.63 -4.78 5.69
CA ALA A 69 1.36 -5.72 6.56
C ALA A 69 0.42 -6.79 7.15
N ILE A 70 -0.86 -6.46 7.37
CA ILE A 70 -1.93 -7.43 7.57
C ILE A 70 -2.76 -7.49 6.30
N TYR A 71 -2.88 -8.68 5.71
CA TYR A 71 -3.66 -8.87 4.50
C TYR A 71 -4.40 -10.20 4.53
N ASP A 72 -5.70 -10.12 4.79
CA ASP A 72 -6.64 -11.22 4.59
C ASP A 72 -7.75 -10.72 3.66
N PRO A 73 -7.84 -11.24 2.41
CA PRO A 73 -8.90 -10.90 1.47
C PRO A 73 -10.34 -11.12 1.96
N ARG A 74 -10.52 -11.81 3.10
CA ARG A 74 -11.84 -12.05 3.75
C ARG A 74 -12.21 -10.98 4.78
N SER A 75 -11.27 -10.12 5.14
CA SER A 75 -11.38 -9.17 6.26
C SER A 75 -11.57 -7.76 5.72
N SER A 76 -12.49 -7.01 6.33
CA SER A 76 -12.76 -5.59 6.03
C SER A 76 -12.02 -4.62 6.95
N VAL A 77 -11.12 -5.13 7.79
CA VAL A 77 -10.40 -4.35 8.83
C VAL A 77 -8.88 -4.52 8.70
N ASN A 78 -8.38 -4.77 7.48
CA ASN A 78 -6.97 -5.02 7.25
C ASN A 78 -6.13 -3.78 7.59
N GLU A 79 -6.56 -2.61 7.13
CA GLU A 79 -5.88 -1.33 7.30
C GLU A 79 -5.83 -0.92 8.78
N GLU A 80 -6.92 -1.11 9.51
CA GLU A 80 -6.95 -0.87 10.97
C GLU A 80 -5.96 -1.77 11.72
N ARG A 81 -5.90 -3.06 11.35
CA ARG A 81 -4.97 -4.02 11.95
C ARG A 81 -3.52 -3.76 11.54
N SER A 82 -3.29 -3.39 10.28
CA SER A 82 -2.01 -2.95 9.74
C SER A 82 -1.50 -1.70 10.48
N ALA A 83 -2.37 -0.71 10.71
CA ALA A 83 -2.03 0.51 11.45
C ALA A 83 -1.63 0.19 12.90
N LEU A 84 -2.40 -0.67 13.58
CA LEU A 84 -2.11 -1.09 14.95
C LEU A 84 -0.79 -1.87 15.05
N LEU A 85 -0.58 -2.85 14.17
CA LEU A 85 0.67 -3.60 14.07
C LEU A 85 1.85 -2.65 13.84
N THR A 86 1.76 -1.79 12.83
CA THR A 86 2.80 -0.85 12.43
C THR A 86 3.15 0.09 13.57
N THR A 87 2.15 0.63 14.27
CA THR A 87 2.33 1.46 15.47
C THR A 87 3.18 0.76 16.52
N GLY A 88 2.86 -0.50 16.86
CA GLY A 88 3.61 -1.28 17.85
C GLY A 88 5.05 -1.58 17.42
N LEU A 89 5.25 -1.88 16.12
CA LEU A 89 6.58 -2.12 15.56
C LEU A 89 7.45 -0.87 15.57
N LEU A 90 6.91 0.28 15.18
CA LEU A 90 7.65 1.55 15.15
C LEU A 90 7.93 2.10 16.55
N TRP A 91 7.07 1.80 17.53
CA TRP A 91 7.36 2.08 18.93
C TRP A 91 8.60 1.31 19.41
N ARG A 92 8.75 0.03 19.05
CA ARG A 92 9.96 -0.77 19.33
C ARG A 92 11.22 -0.20 18.66
N CYS A 93 11.07 0.47 17.52
CA CYS A 93 12.15 1.17 16.82
C CYS A 93 12.56 2.49 17.53
N GLY A 94 11.81 2.94 18.53
CA GLY A 94 12.08 4.18 19.26
C GLY A 94 11.82 5.43 18.41
N LEU A 95 10.81 5.38 17.53
CA LEU A 95 10.36 6.56 16.79
C LEU A 95 9.62 7.54 17.72
N PRO A 96 9.67 8.86 17.44
CA PRO A 96 8.86 9.85 18.14
C PRO A 96 7.36 9.56 17.98
N SER A 97 6.58 9.77 19.05
CA SER A 97 5.13 9.47 19.02
C SER A 97 4.37 10.23 17.94
N ALA A 98 4.74 11.48 17.65
CA ALA A 98 4.09 12.27 16.59
C ALA A 98 4.33 11.64 15.21
N THR A 99 5.56 11.16 14.95
CA THR A 99 5.88 10.45 13.70
C THR A 99 5.08 9.15 13.58
N ILE A 100 4.95 8.38 14.66
CA ILE A 100 4.16 7.14 14.67
C ILE A 100 2.67 7.43 14.39
N GLN A 101 2.12 8.50 14.98
CA GLN A 101 0.73 8.91 14.75
C GLN A 101 0.48 9.24 13.27
N GLU A 102 1.39 9.99 12.65
CA GLU A 102 1.28 10.30 11.22
C GLU A 102 1.38 9.05 10.35
N ILE A 103 2.33 8.16 10.63
CA ILE A 103 2.46 6.89 9.88
C ILE A 103 1.20 6.03 10.02
N SER A 104 0.63 5.96 11.22
CA SER A 104 -0.63 5.25 11.46
C SER A 104 -1.80 5.86 10.69
N ARG A 105 -1.91 7.21 10.67
CA ARG A 105 -2.92 7.93 9.87
C ARG A 105 -2.78 7.61 8.39
N LEU A 106 -1.56 7.58 7.86
CA LEU A 106 -1.28 7.26 6.46
C LEU A 106 -1.64 5.81 6.10
N VAL A 107 -1.34 4.85 6.98
CA VAL A 107 -1.78 3.45 6.79
C VAL A 107 -3.30 3.35 6.77
N LEU A 108 -4.02 4.08 7.61
CA LEU A 108 -5.50 4.09 7.58
C LEU A 108 -6.04 4.76 6.31
N LEU A 109 -5.35 5.77 5.77
CA LEU A 109 -5.74 6.48 4.56
C LEU A 109 -5.79 5.57 3.32
N THR A 110 -4.97 4.51 3.26
CA THR A 110 -4.99 3.56 2.14
C THR A 110 -6.25 2.71 2.07
N ALA A 111 -7.14 2.74 3.06
CA ALA A 111 -8.44 2.06 2.98
C ALA A 111 -9.36 2.68 1.91
N GLY A 112 -9.21 3.98 1.65
CA GLY A 112 -10.01 4.70 0.66
C GLY A 112 -9.20 5.54 -0.32
N HIS A 113 -7.87 5.60 -0.14
CA HIS A 113 -6.92 6.36 -0.96
C HIS A 113 -7.26 7.86 -1.11
N ALA A 114 -8.09 8.37 -0.20
CA ALA A 114 -8.60 9.73 -0.25
C ALA A 114 -7.71 10.65 0.59
N SER A 115 -6.80 11.35 -0.07
CA SER A 115 -6.02 12.44 0.53
C SER A 115 -6.72 13.79 0.35
N GLU A 116 -6.56 14.68 1.34
CA GLU A 116 -7.04 16.06 1.26
C GLU A 116 -6.09 16.93 0.41
N GLU A 117 -6.56 18.11 -0.05
CA GLU A 117 -5.79 18.99 -0.95
C GLU A 117 -4.43 19.44 -0.37
N HIS A 118 -4.30 19.49 0.95
CA HIS A 118 -3.08 19.92 1.63
C HIS A 118 -2.36 18.77 2.35
N ASP A 119 -2.79 17.52 2.13
CA ASP A 119 -2.19 16.32 2.71
C ASP A 119 -1.10 15.76 1.79
N GLN A 120 0.09 16.37 1.84
CA GLN A 120 1.23 15.97 0.99
C GLN A 120 1.64 14.50 1.23
N ASN A 121 1.76 14.07 2.48
CA ASN A 121 2.13 12.69 2.79
C ASN A 121 1.08 11.69 2.29
N GLY A 122 -0.20 12.01 2.49
CA GLY A 122 -1.31 11.18 1.99
C GLY A 122 -1.33 11.11 0.48
N ALA A 123 -1.08 12.24 -0.21
CA ALA A 123 -0.95 12.28 -1.66
C ALA A 123 0.23 11.43 -2.16
N VAL A 124 1.42 11.56 -1.55
CA VAL A 124 2.59 10.75 -1.89
C VAL A 124 2.28 9.25 -1.78
N LEU A 125 1.70 8.82 -0.64
CA LEU A 125 1.43 7.40 -0.42
C LEU A 125 0.31 6.87 -1.33
N ALA A 126 -0.78 7.63 -1.50
CA ALA A 126 -1.90 7.21 -2.35
C ALA A 126 -1.50 7.12 -3.83
N ASP A 127 -0.79 8.12 -4.36
CA ASP A 127 -0.30 8.11 -5.74
C ASP A 127 0.65 6.92 -6.00
N ALA A 128 1.52 6.60 -5.03
CA ALA A 128 2.47 5.49 -5.10
C ALA A 128 1.77 4.12 -5.05
N ASP A 129 0.83 3.94 -4.13
CA ASP A 129 0.08 2.69 -3.97
C ASP A 129 -0.80 2.41 -5.21
N LEU A 130 -1.45 3.45 -5.74
CA LEU A 130 -2.30 3.35 -6.92
C LEU A 130 -1.53 3.38 -8.25
N ALA A 131 -0.21 3.51 -8.26
CA ALA A 131 0.59 3.70 -9.48
C ALA A 131 0.36 2.59 -10.53
N ILE A 132 0.08 1.36 -10.10
CA ILE A 132 -0.21 0.23 -11.00
C ILE A 132 -1.39 0.49 -11.94
N LEU A 133 -2.36 1.33 -11.52
CA LEU A 133 -3.57 1.56 -12.30
C LEU A 133 -3.25 2.27 -13.61
N ALA A 134 -2.22 3.14 -13.63
CA ALA A 134 -1.76 3.85 -14.81
C ALA A 134 -0.74 3.07 -15.68
N SER A 135 -0.43 1.81 -15.32
CA SER A 135 0.54 1.01 -16.05
C SER A 135 0.08 0.65 -17.48
N PRO A 136 1.00 0.31 -18.40
CA PRO A 136 0.65 -0.28 -19.68
C PRO A 136 -0.27 -1.49 -19.52
N TRP A 137 -1.26 -1.64 -20.40
CA TRP A 137 -2.31 -2.66 -20.28
C TRP A 137 -1.84 -4.09 -19.94
N PRO A 138 -0.77 -4.65 -20.54
CA PRO A 138 -0.30 -5.99 -20.17
C PRO A 138 0.11 -6.12 -18.70
N GLN A 139 0.66 -5.06 -18.11
CA GLN A 139 1.04 -5.02 -16.70
C GLN A 139 -0.21 -4.88 -15.81
N TYR A 140 -1.14 -3.99 -16.19
CA TYR A 140 -2.43 -3.86 -15.52
C TYR A 140 -3.21 -5.19 -15.51
N GLN A 141 -3.24 -5.91 -16.64
CA GLN A 141 -3.90 -7.21 -16.73
C GLN A 141 -3.25 -8.25 -15.79
N SER A 142 -1.92 -8.27 -15.72
CA SER A 142 -1.20 -9.13 -14.77
C SER A 142 -1.54 -8.79 -13.31
N TYR A 143 -1.74 -7.50 -13.00
CA TYR A 143 -2.25 -7.04 -11.71
C TYR A 143 -3.65 -7.58 -11.43
N VAL A 144 -4.58 -7.45 -12.37
CA VAL A 144 -5.96 -7.95 -12.23
C VAL A 144 -5.99 -9.46 -12.00
N ASP A 145 -5.21 -10.23 -12.76
CA ASP A 145 -5.12 -11.69 -12.61
C ASP A 145 -4.55 -12.08 -11.22
N ALA A 146 -3.54 -11.36 -10.75
CA ALA A 146 -2.96 -11.58 -9.43
C ALA A 146 -3.95 -11.26 -8.30
N VAL A 147 -4.69 -10.15 -8.39
CA VAL A 147 -5.75 -9.84 -7.43
C VAL A 147 -6.86 -10.88 -7.51
N ARG A 148 -7.29 -11.31 -8.71
CA ARG A 148 -8.30 -12.38 -8.85
C ARG A 148 -7.86 -13.66 -8.14
N ALA A 149 -6.58 -14.01 -8.21
CA ALA A 149 -6.02 -15.18 -7.53
C ALA A 149 -6.05 -15.05 -5.99
N GLU A 150 -5.86 -13.87 -5.41
CA GLU A 150 -6.03 -13.63 -3.96
C GLU A 150 -7.49 -13.83 -3.52
N TYR A 151 -8.44 -13.49 -4.40
CA TYR A 151 -9.87 -13.67 -4.21
C TYR A 151 -10.41 -14.96 -4.82
N ALA A 152 -9.58 -15.97 -5.09
CA ALA A 152 -10.02 -17.26 -5.67
C ALA A 152 -11.03 -18.02 -4.78
N HIS A 153 -11.08 -17.69 -3.49
CA HIS A 153 -12.06 -18.22 -2.54
C HIS A 153 -13.44 -17.57 -2.68
N VAL A 154 -13.55 -16.43 -3.38
CA VAL A 154 -14.82 -15.76 -3.68
C VAL A 154 -15.42 -16.36 -4.96
N PRO A 155 -16.65 -16.89 -4.93
CA PRO A 155 -17.35 -17.38 -6.11
C PRO A 155 -17.42 -16.33 -7.22
N ASP A 156 -17.35 -16.77 -8.48
CA ASP A 156 -17.30 -15.87 -9.62
C ASP A 156 -18.51 -14.91 -9.69
N GLU A 157 -19.69 -15.35 -9.29
CA GLU A 157 -20.89 -14.50 -9.22
C GLU A 157 -20.72 -13.32 -8.26
N LEU A 158 -20.15 -13.57 -7.07
CA LEU A 158 -19.87 -12.52 -6.08
C LEU A 158 -18.68 -11.66 -6.50
N TRP A 159 -17.67 -12.23 -7.15
CA TRP A 159 -16.55 -11.49 -7.71
C TRP A 159 -17.02 -10.47 -8.76
N ARG A 160 -17.95 -10.86 -9.65
CA ARG A 160 -18.54 -9.97 -10.66
C ARG A 160 -19.35 -8.83 -10.08
N ILE A 161 -19.71 -8.90 -8.80
CA ILE A 161 -20.37 -7.80 -8.07
C ILE A 161 -19.34 -6.96 -7.32
N GLY A 162 -18.46 -7.61 -6.55
CA GLY A 162 -17.52 -6.96 -5.64
C GLY A 162 -16.40 -6.19 -6.34
N ARG A 163 -15.76 -6.79 -7.35
CA ARG A 163 -14.63 -6.13 -8.04
C ARG A 163 -15.07 -4.84 -8.76
N PRO A 164 -16.18 -4.82 -9.53
CA PRO A 164 -16.68 -3.58 -10.10
C PRO A 164 -17.05 -2.51 -9.06
N ALA A 165 -17.52 -2.90 -7.86
CA ALA A 165 -17.81 -1.94 -6.80
C ALA A 165 -16.53 -1.24 -6.32
N VAL A 166 -15.44 -1.97 -6.09
CA VAL A 166 -14.13 -1.39 -5.74
C VAL A 166 -13.64 -0.43 -6.83
N LEU A 167 -13.71 -0.85 -8.09
CA LEU A 167 -13.29 -0.02 -9.23
C LEU A 167 -14.12 1.26 -9.38
N ARG A 168 -15.43 1.19 -9.14
CA ARG A 168 -16.31 2.37 -9.16
C ARG A 168 -15.99 3.32 -8.01
N ASN A 169 -15.75 2.79 -6.80
CA ASN A 169 -15.32 3.62 -5.67
C ASN A 169 -14.03 4.40 -5.98
N LEU A 170 -13.07 3.78 -6.68
CA LEU A 170 -11.87 4.49 -7.15
C LEU A 170 -12.22 5.57 -8.18
N LEU A 171 -13.13 5.30 -9.13
CA LEU A 171 -13.56 6.30 -10.11
C LEU A 171 -14.35 7.46 -9.49
N ASP A 172 -15.02 7.23 -8.36
CA ASP A 172 -15.76 8.26 -7.61
C ASP A 172 -14.84 9.21 -6.84
N LEU A 173 -13.55 8.89 -6.70
CA LEU A 173 -12.56 9.82 -6.17
C LEU A 173 -12.43 11.04 -7.11
N PRO A 174 -12.37 12.28 -6.57
CA PRO A 174 -12.17 13.48 -7.38
C PRO A 174 -10.91 13.42 -8.26
N THR A 175 -9.87 12.77 -7.76
CA THR A 175 -8.63 12.47 -8.49
C THR A 175 -8.01 11.22 -7.88
N LEU A 176 -7.42 10.36 -8.73
CA LEU A 176 -6.62 9.21 -8.33
C LEU A 176 -5.18 9.60 -8.01
N TYR A 177 -4.65 10.64 -8.69
CA TYR A 177 -3.27 11.09 -8.54
C TYR A 177 -3.18 12.60 -8.36
N ARG A 178 -2.73 13.03 -7.17
CA ARG A 178 -2.54 14.46 -6.87
C ARG A 178 -1.18 14.99 -7.31
N LEU A 179 -0.15 14.17 -7.22
CA LEU A 179 1.24 14.55 -7.54
C LEU A 179 1.62 14.15 -8.96
N HIS A 180 0.94 13.14 -9.51
CA HIS A 180 1.17 12.61 -10.85
C HIS A 180 -0.08 12.70 -11.74
N PRO A 181 -0.60 13.91 -12.02
CA PRO A 181 -1.85 14.08 -12.78
C PRO A 181 -1.79 13.47 -14.19
N GLU A 182 -0.60 13.27 -14.76
CA GLU A 182 -0.39 12.55 -16.03
C GLU A 182 -0.83 11.08 -16.00
N ARG A 183 -0.90 10.47 -14.81
CA ARG A 183 -1.32 9.07 -14.59
C ARG A 183 -2.84 8.90 -14.57
N GLU A 184 -3.59 9.99 -14.35
CA GLU A 184 -5.04 9.98 -14.16
C GLU A 184 -5.78 9.38 -15.37
N GLN A 185 -5.48 9.89 -16.58
CA GLN A 185 -6.16 9.43 -17.79
C GLN A 185 -5.85 7.96 -18.12
N PRO A 186 -4.57 7.50 -18.14
CA PRO A 186 -4.25 6.08 -18.30
C PRO A 186 -4.94 5.18 -17.27
N ALA A 187 -4.97 5.57 -15.99
CA ALA A 187 -5.59 4.77 -14.94
C ALA A 187 -7.10 4.63 -15.13
N ARG A 188 -7.80 5.74 -15.36
CA ARG A 188 -9.25 5.69 -15.61
C ARG A 188 -9.58 4.89 -16.86
N ALA A 189 -8.75 4.96 -17.90
CA ALA A 189 -8.91 4.14 -19.11
C ALA A 189 -8.74 2.64 -18.83
N ASN A 190 -7.75 2.25 -18.03
CA ASN A 190 -7.56 0.86 -17.63
C ASN A 190 -8.71 0.35 -16.75
N ILE A 191 -9.14 1.13 -15.76
CA ILE A 191 -10.29 0.78 -14.91
C ILE A 191 -11.56 0.62 -15.76
N ALA A 192 -11.84 1.55 -16.67
CA ALA A 192 -12.98 1.46 -17.57
C ALA A 192 -12.92 0.22 -18.48
N ARG A 193 -11.72 -0.12 -18.96
CA ARG A 193 -11.50 -1.33 -19.76
C ARG A 193 -11.68 -2.60 -18.94
N GLU A 194 -11.27 -2.62 -17.67
CA GLU A 194 -11.53 -3.74 -16.77
C GLU A 194 -13.04 -3.90 -16.52
N LEU A 195 -13.73 -2.80 -16.22
CA LEU A 195 -15.18 -2.76 -15.99
C LEU A 195 -16.00 -3.29 -17.18
N ALA A 196 -15.53 -3.09 -18.40
CA ALA A 196 -16.19 -3.60 -19.61
C ALA A 196 -16.17 -5.14 -19.75
N ASN A 197 -15.40 -5.84 -18.92
CA ASN A 197 -15.31 -7.31 -18.94
C ASN A 197 -16.22 -8.01 -17.90
N PHE A 198 -17.06 -7.25 -17.19
CA PHE A 198 -17.98 -7.77 -16.17
C PHE A 198 -19.42 -7.94 -16.67
#